data_AF-A0A377V1W1-F1
#
_entry.id   AF-A0A377V1W1-F1
#
_cell.length_a   1.000
_cell.length_b   1.000
_cell.length_c   1.000
_cell.angle_alpha   90.00
_cell.angle_beta   90.00
_cell.angle_gamma   90.00
#
_symmetry.space_group_name_H-M   'P 1'
#
loop_
_entity.id
_entity.type
_entity.pdbx_description
1 polymer ?
#
loop_
_entity_poly.entity_id
_entity_poly.type
_entity_poly.pdbx_seq_one_letter_code
_entity_poly.pdbx_strand_id
1 'polypeptide(L)' 'MIRDWLTPDKIKVINSIDSWENAVRLAAEPLLMQGYIAGSYIEAILQSHKELGPYYVLAPAWRCLMPVLNRGY' A
#
# COMPACT_ATOMS: atom_id res chain seq x y z
N MET A 1 17.97 -0.42 14.77
CA MET A 1 17.64 0.81 14.01
C MET A 1 16.75 0.42 12.83
N ILE A 2 15.90 1.31 12.30
CA ILE A 2 14.97 0.95 11.20
C ILE A 2 15.68 0.44 9.93
N ARG A 3 16.93 0.88 9.73
CA ARG A 3 17.84 0.40 8.68
C ARG A 3 18.10 -1.11 8.71
N ASP A 4 18.00 -1.75 9.87
CA ASP A 4 18.23 -3.19 10.01
C ASP A 4 17.01 -4.00 9.53
N TRP A 5 15.85 -3.35 9.41
CA TRP A 5 14.58 -3.96 9.01
C TRP A 5 14.22 -3.65 7.56
N LEU A 6 14.59 -2.47 7.04
CA LEU A 6 14.45 -2.09 5.62
C LEU A 6 15.65 -2.60 4.82
N THR A 7 15.63 -3.89 4.51
CA THR A 7 16.59 -4.50 3.61
C THR A 7 16.12 -4.40 2.15
N PRO A 8 17.03 -4.36 1.16
CA PRO A 8 16.66 -4.17 -0.26
C PRO A 8 15.69 -5.24 -0.78
N ASP A 9 15.73 -6.45 -0.24
CA ASP A 9 14.82 -7.56 -0.55
C ASP A 9 13.36 -7.30 -0.13
N LYS A 10 13.12 -6.33 0.77
CA LYS A 10 11.78 -5.95 1.25
C LYS A 10 11.28 -4.66 0.60
N ILE A 11 12.08 -4.02 -0.26
CA ILE A 11 11.72 -2.77 -0.92
C ILE A 11 11.36 -3.07 -2.38
N LYS A 12 10.11 -2.82 -2.74
CA LYS A 12 9.63 -2.88 -4.13
C LYS A 12 9.23 -1.48 -4.58
N VAL A 13 9.79 -1.05 -5.72
CA VAL A 13 9.40 0.18 -6.41
C VAL A 13 8.56 -0.23 -7.61
N ILE A 14 7.32 0.25 -7.67
CA ILE A 14 6.36 -0.09 -8.72
C ILE A 14 5.89 1.22 -9.36
N ASN A 15 5.94 1.29 -10.69
CA ASN A 15 5.64 2.53 -11.43
C ASN A 15 4.14 2.84 -11.49
N SER A 16 3.29 1.82 -11.55
CA SER A 16 1.84 1.97 -11.66
C SER A 16 1.13 0.76 -11.07
N ILE A 17 -0.02 0.98 -10.47
CA ILE A 17 -0.85 -0.08 -9.91
C ILE A 17 -2.32 0.23 -10.16
N ASP A 18 -3.08 -0.80 -10.51
CA ASP A 18 -4.47 -0.63 -10.94
C ASP A 18 -5.42 -0.34 -9.77
N SER A 19 -5.13 -0.93 -8.60
CA SER A 19 -5.97 -0.87 -7.41
C SER A 19 -5.13 -0.78 -6.14
N TRP A 20 -5.62 -0.03 -5.15
CA TRP A 20 -5.00 0.05 -3.83
C TRP A 20 -4.94 -1.32 -3.13
N GLU A 21 -5.91 -2.21 -3.36
CA GLU A 21 -5.92 -3.58 -2.85
C GLU A 21 -4.70 -4.38 -3.37
N ASN A 22 -4.37 -4.21 -4.65
CA ASN A 22 -3.19 -4.82 -5.26
C ASN A 22 -1.90 -4.23 -4.69
N ALA A 23 -1.88 -2.93 -4.37
CA ALA A 23 -0.75 -2.30 -3.70
C ALA A 23 -0.47 -2.91 -2.32
N VAL A 24 -1.51 -3.14 -1.52
CA VAL A 24 -1.38 -3.78 -0.21
C VAL A 24 -0.86 -5.21 -0.36
N ARG A 25 -1.40 -5.99 -1.30
CA ARG A 25 -0.95 -7.37 -1.57
C ARG A 25 0.51 -7.42 -2.00
N LEU A 26 0.93 -6.55 -2.92
CA LEU A 26 2.31 -6.51 -3.42
C LEU A 26 3.32 -6.05 -2.36
N ALA A 27 2.94 -5.13 -1.48
CA ALA A 27 3.75 -4.72 -0.35
C ALA A 27 3.87 -5.82 0.72
N ALA A 28 2.80 -6.60 0.92
CA ALA A 28 2.75 -7.69 1.89
C ALA A 28 3.44 -8.97 1.40
N GLU A 29 3.56 -9.19 0.09
CA GLU A 29 4.16 -10.37 -0.52
C GLU A 29 5.56 -10.75 0.02
N PRO A 30 6.58 -9.85 0.08
CA PRO A 30 7.89 -10.20 0.63
C PRO A 30 7.80 -10.58 2.12
N LEU A 31 6.92 -9.94 2.88
CA LEU A 31 6.71 -10.23 4.30
C LEU A 31 6.03 -11.59 4.51
N LEU A 32 5.10 -11.94 3.61
CA LEU A 32 4.41 -13.23 3.62
C LEU A 32 5.36 -14.37 3.24
N MET A 33 6.21 -14.18 2.22
CA MET A 33 7.22 -15.16 1.82
C MET A 33 8.25 -15.42 2.92
N GLN A 34 8.59 -14.39 3.69
CA GLN A 34 9.51 -14.50 4.82
C GLN A 34 8.82 -15.01 6.10
N GLY A 35 7.50 -15.26 6.08
CA GLY A 35 6.74 -15.78 7.21
C GLY A 35 6.51 -14.77 8.35
N TYR A 36 6.75 -13.47 8.11
CA TYR A 36 6.52 -12.42 9.11
C TYR A 36 5.04 -12.11 9.33
N ILE A 37 4.21 -12.37 8.32
CA ILE A 37 2.76 -12.15 8.37
C ILE A 37 2.02 -13.39 7.83
N ALA A 38 0.78 -13.59 8.28
CA ALA A 38 -0.12 -14.60 7.73
C ALA A 38 -0.98 -14.01 6.60
N GLY A 39 -1.43 -14.84 5.64
CA GLY A 39 -2.34 -14.39 4.59
C GLY A 39 -3.65 -13.80 5.12
N SER A 40 -4.12 -14.28 6.28
CA SER A 40 -5.27 -13.72 7.00
C SER A 40 -5.07 -12.26 7.44
N TYR A 41 -3.83 -11.82 7.64
CA TYR A 41 -3.52 -10.43 7.98
C TYR A 41 -3.83 -9.48 6.83
N ILE A 42 -3.58 -9.90 5.59
CA ILE A 42 -3.89 -9.11 4.39
C ILE A 42 -5.40 -8.95 4.25
N GLU A 43 -6.15 -10.04 4.41
CA GLU A 43 -7.62 -9.99 4.36
C GLU A 43 -8.21 -9.13 5.47
N ALA A 44 -7.63 -9.16 6.67
CA ALA A 44 -8.03 -8.27 7.76
C ALA A 44 -7.82 -6.78 7.40
N ILE A 45 -6.69 -6.42 6.75
CA ILE A 45 -6.45 -5.05 6.28
C ILE A 45 -7.49 -4.62 5.24
N LEU A 46 -7.80 -5.49 4.28
CA LEU A 46 -8.79 -5.21 3.24
C LEU A 46 -10.19 -5.00 3.86
N GLN A 47 -10.56 -5.83 4.83
CA GLN A 47 -11.84 -5.71 5.53
C GLN A 47 -11.89 -4.44 6.39
N SER A 48 -10.86 -4.17 7.18
CA SER A 48 -10.77 -2.95 7.99
C SER A 48 -10.81 -1.68 7.14
N HIS A 49 -10.21 -1.68 5.95
CA HIS A 49 -10.30 -0.53 5.03
C HIS A 49 -11.72 -0.34 4.49
N LYS A 50 -12.46 -1.42 4.22
CA LYS A 50 -13.87 -1.34 3.78
C LYS A 50 -14.79 -0.84 4.88
N GLU A 51 -14.52 -1.23 6.13
CA GLU A 51 -15.35 -0.87 7.29
C GLU A 51 -15.04 0.53 7.85
N LEU A 52 -13.77 0.90 7.94
CA LEU A 52 -13.31 2.13 8.59
C LEU A 52 -12.85 3.21 7.60
N GLY A 53 -12.70 2.87 6.32
CA GLY A 53 -12.04 3.73 5.34
C GLY A 53 -10.51 3.73 5.48
N PRO A 54 -9.80 4.66 4.83
CA PRO A 54 -8.32 4.74 4.83
C PRO A 54 -7.73 5.20 6.17
N TYR A 55 -7.77 4.34 7.20
CA TYR A 55 -7.27 4.63 8.55
C TYR A 55 -5.73 4.71 8.64
N TYR A 56 -5.03 4.11 7.68
CA TYR A 56 -3.55 4.07 7.61
C TYR A 56 -2.96 5.18 6.74
N VAL A 57 -3.77 6.10 6.21
CA VAL A 57 -3.30 7.24 5.43
C VAL A 57 -2.96 8.38 6.39
N LEU A 58 -1.67 8.48 6.73
CA LEU A 58 -1.16 9.46 7.69
C LEU A 58 -1.14 10.91 7.16
N ALA A 59 -1.25 11.11 5.84
CA ALA A 59 -1.37 12.45 5.24
C ALA A 59 -2.12 12.41 3.90
N PRO A 60 -3.09 13.31 3.65
CA PRO A 60 -3.86 13.38 2.39
C PRO A 60 -3.01 13.81 1.18
N ALA A 61 -1.82 14.37 1.39
CA ALA A 61 -0.96 14.92 0.35
C ALA A 61 -0.24 13.86 -0.52
N TRP A 62 -0.30 12.58 -0.17
CA TRP A 62 0.19 11.49 -1.04
C TRP A 62 -0.89 10.91 -1.96
N ARG A 63 -2.11 11.44 -1.91
CA ARG A 63 -3.09 11.31 -2.99
C ARG A 63 -2.63 12.19 -4.15
N CYS A 64 -1.54 11.79 -4.80
CA CYS A 64 -0.99 12.46 -5.96
C CYS A 64 -2.06 12.51 -7.06
N LEU A 65 -2.64 13.70 -7.21
CA LEU A 65 -3.06 14.33 -8.46
C LEU A 65 -3.43 13.33 -9.58
N MET A 66 -4.66 12.80 -9.55
CA MET A 66 -5.36 12.70 -10.82
C MET A 66 -5.54 14.14 -11.32
N PRO A 67 -4.92 14.53 -12.45
CA PRO A 67 -5.14 15.86 -12.98
C PRO A 67 -6.61 15.92 -13.39
N VAL A 68 -7.37 16.79 -12.72
CA VAL A 68 -8.55 17.37 -13.34
C VAL A 68 -8.05 18.14 -14.56
N LEU A 69 -8.00 17.46 -15.71
CA LEU A 69 -8.03 18.10 -17.01
C LEU A 69 -9.42 18.69 -17.19
N ASN A 70 -9.66 19.80 -16.50
CA ASN A 70 -10.72 20.72 -16.86
C ASN A 70 -10.39 22.13 -16.36
N ARG A 71 -9.51 22.81 -17.09
CA ARG A 71 -9.64 24.27 -17.26
C ARG A 71 -9.70 24.54 -18.74
N GLY A 72 -10.87 25.01 -19.17
CA GLY A 72 -11.10 25.52 -20.50
C GLY A 72 -10.17 26.68 -20.83
N TYR A 73 -9.80 26.74 -22.10
CA TYR A 73 -9.62 27.97 -22.85
C TYR A 73 -10.88 28.18 -23.68
#